data_AF-G8LQ57-F1
#
_entry.id   AF-G8LQ57-F1
#
_cell.length_a   1.000
_cell.length_b   1.000
_cell.length_c   1.000
_cell.angle_alpha   90.00
_cell.angle_beta   90.00
_cell.angle_gamma   90.00
#
_symmetry.space_group_name_H-M   'P 1'
#
loop_
_entity.id
_entity.type
_entity.pdbx_description
1 polymer ?
#
loop_
_entity_poly.entity_id
_entity_poly.type
_entity_poly.pdbx_seq_one_letter_code
_entity_poly.pdbx_strand_id
1 'polypeptide(L)'
;MAGVLESGKGAQDDIVMTVMLWRLDADDIAGALEIARYAMTYGLTMPVGRRPTPCLLAEEVTLAAQRLLAAKQPVELANLLDTIALTERADMPDIVRAKLHKITGYVLRDAKQLPEALAHLQRAIQLESTIGVKKDIEQLERQLRPKPEPAPKTQKTKPRTRKPAAKPAARRGRPPKAAKAAG
;
A
#
# COMPACT_ATOMS: atom_id res chain seq x y z
N MET A 1 -33.62 19.48 7.46
CA MET A 1 -33.99 18.10 7.10
C MET A 1 -34.06 17.27 8.39
N ALA A 2 -35.12 17.41 9.19
CA ALA A 2 -35.19 16.84 10.54
C ALA A 2 -36.43 15.96 10.80
N GLY A 3 -37.30 15.73 9.81
CA GLY A 3 -38.60 15.09 10.04
C GLY A 3 -38.70 13.58 9.73
N VAL A 4 -37.72 13.00 9.03
CA VAL A 4 -37.82 11.60 8.53
C VAL A 4 -36.97 10.60 9.33
N LEU A 5 -36.02 11.07 10.16
CA LEU A 5 -35.12 10.19 10.90
C LEU A 5 -35.65 9.76 12.28
N GLU A 6 -36.79 10.28 12.75
CA GLU A 6 -37.33 10.01 14.11
C GLU A 6 -38.47 8.99 14.15
N SER A 7 -39.07 8.63 13.03
CA SER A 7 -40.15 7.63 13.00
C SER A 7 -39.55 6.25 12.73
N GLY A 8 -39.14 5.54 13.78
CA GLY A 8 -38.49 4.22 13.78
C GLY A 8 -39.29 3.04 13.20
N LYS A 9 -40.00 3.22 12.08
CA LYS A 9 -40.48 2.16 11.21
C LYS A 9 -39.71 2.27 9.90
N GLY A 10 -38.78 1.34 9.69
CA GLY A 10 -37.94 1.22 8.50
C GLY A 10 -38.71 1.03 7.19
N ALA A 11 -39.47 2.04 6.78
CA ALA A 11 -40.13 2.05 5.48
C ALA A 11 -39.09 2.34 4.39
N GLN A 12 -39.23 1.67 3.25
CA GLN A 12 -38.44 1.97 2.07
C GLN A 12 -38.70 3.44 1.67
N ASP A 13 -37.62 4.20 1.53
CA ASP A 13 -37.65 5.59 1.07
C ASP A 13 -36.64 5.77 -0.08
N ASP A 14 -37.15 5.68 -1.30
CA ASP A 14 -36.34 5.75 -2.52
C ASP A 14 -35.68 7.13 -2.69
N ILE A 15 -36.27 8.20 -2.15
CA ILE A 15 -35.70 9.54 -2.22
C ILE A 15 -34.46 9.60 -1.32
N VAL A 16 -34.58 9.14 -0.08
CA VAL A 16 -33.44 9.07 0.86
C VAL A 16 -32.30 8.22 0.28
N MET A 17 -32.63 7.07 -0.32
CA MET A 17 -31.61 6.22 -0.97
C MET A 17 -30.99 6.85 -2.22
N THR A 18 -31.76 7.61 -2.99
CA THR A 18 -31.23 8.37 -4.15
C THR A 18 -30.32 9.51 -3.69
N VAL A 19 -30.70 10.23 -2.63
CA VAL A 19 -29.88 11.29 -2.04
C VAL A 19 -28.55 10.73 -1.54
N MET A 20 -28.54 9.55 -0.92
CA MET A 20 -27.27 8.89 -0.52
C MET A 20 -26.32 8.72 -1.71
N LEU A 21 -26.83 8.28 -2.87
CA LEU A 21 -26.02 8.13 -4.07
C LEU A 21 -25.52 9.48 -4.61
N TRP A 22 -26.39 10.49 -4.68
CA TRP A 22 -25.98 11.83 -5.13
C TRP A 22 -24.92 12.46 -4.24
N ARG A 23 -24.94 12.19 -2.94
CA ARG A 23 -23.87 12.65 -2.04
C ARG A 23 -22.55 11.98 -2.38
N LEU A 24 -22.55 10.68 -2.71
CA LEU A 24 -21.36 9.97 -3.16
C LEU A 24 -20.88 10.46 -4.54
N ASP A 25 -21.78 10.77 -5.47
CA ASP A 25 -21.45 11.38 -6.76
C ASP A 25 -20.76 12.74 -6.60
N ALA A 26 -21.11 13.49 -5.55
CA ALA A 26 -20.51 14.76 -5.17
C ALA A 26 -19.31 14.62 -4.21
N ASP A 27 -18.80 13.40 -4.02
CA ASP A 27 -17.68 13.07 -3.12
C ASP A 27 -17.93 13.36 -1.61
N ASP A 28 -19.18 13.59 -1.21
CA ASP A 28 -19.60 13.78 0.18
C ASP A 28 -19.88 12.42 0.86
N ILE A 29 -18.77 11.75 1.19
CA ILE A 29 -18.81 10.43 1.85
C ILE A 29 -19.42 10.53 3.26
N ALA A 30 -19.12 11.59 4.01
CA ALA A 30 -19.58 11.74 5.39
C ALA A 30 -21.11 11.80 5.46
N GLY A 31 -21.72 12.64 4.63
CA GLY A 31 -23.18 12.75 4.59
C GLY A 31 -23.87 11.53 3.99
N ALA A 32 -23.22 10.82 3.07
CA ALA A 32 -23.72 9.53 2.59
C ALA A 32 -23.73 8.46 3.70
N LEU A 33 -22.70 8.43 4.56
CA LEU A 33 -22.61 7.48 5.68
C LEU A 33 -23.69 7.70 6.74
N GLU A 34 -24.15 8.93 6.95
CA GLU A 34 -25.29 9.22 7.82
C GLU A 34 -26.56 8.49 7.33
N ILE A 35 -26.83 8.57 6.03
CA ILE A 35 -27.97 7.88 5.42
C ILE A 35 -27.74 6.37 5.40
N ALA A 36 -26.52 5.91 5.08
CA ALA A 36 -26.20 4.50 5.00
C ALA A 36 -26.38 3.77 6.34
N ARG A 37 -26.04 4.40 7.47
CA ARG A 37 -26.28 3.84 8.80
C ARG A 37 -27.76 3.59 9.06
N TYR A 38 -28.61 4.56 8.74
CA TYR A 38 -30.07 4.41 8.82
C TYR A 38 -30.55 3.30 7.86
N ALA A 39 -30.13 3.35 6.60
CA ALA A 39 -30.54 2.41 5.57
C ALA A 39 -30.19 0.96 5.95
N MET A 40 -28.99 0.71 6.47
CA MET A 40 -28.59 -0.64 6.89
C MET A 40 -29.27 -1.11 8.17
N THR A 41 -29.54 -0.21 9.13
CA THR A 41 -30.29 -0.55 10.36
C THR A 41 -31.69 -1.06 10.04
N TYR A 42 -32.30 -0.51 8.99
CA TYR A 42 -33.69 -0.78 8.63
C TYR A 42 -33.85 -1.62 7.35
N GLY A 43 -32.76 -2.09 6.75
CA GLY A 43 -32.79 -2.97 5.57
C GLY A 43 -33.29 -2.29 4.29
N LEU A 44 -33.10 -0.98 4.14
CA LEU A 44 -33.47 -0.26 2.92
C LEU A 44 -32.60 -0.74 1.75
N THR A 45 -33.21 -0.78 0.57
CA THR A 45 -32.58 -1.25 -0.68
C THR A 45 -32.40 -0.09 -1.66
N MET A 46 -31.46 -0.23 -2.59
CA MET A 46 -31.26 0.78 -3.63
C MET A 46 -32.43 0.83 -4.61
N PRO A 47 -32.91 2.03 -5.01
CA PRO A 47 -34.11 2.18 -5.85
C PRO A 47 -33.91 1.61 -7.26
N VAL A 48 -32.70 1.73 -7.81
CA VAL A 48 -32.35 1.20 -9.15
C VAL A 48 -31.65 -0.15 -9.00
N GLY A 49 -32.18 -1.17 -9.65
CA GLY A 49 -31.57 -2.50 -9.73
C GLY A 49 -31.55 -3.30 -8.41
N ARG A 50 -32.15 -2.78 -7.33
CA ARG A 50 -32.31 -3.44 -6.02
C ARG A 50 -31.07 -4.17 -5.52
N ARG A 51 -29.88 -3.59 -5.78
CA ARG A 51 -28.61 -4.12 -5.28
C ARG A 51 -28.56 -3.98 -3.75
N PRO A 52 -27.84 -4.88 -3.05
CA PRO A 52 -27.59 -4.73 -1.63
C PRO A 52 -26.90 -3.40 -1.33
N THR A 53 -27.50 -2.60 -0.47
CA THR A 53 -26.99 -1.29 -0.02
C THR A 53 -25.53 -1.33 0.45
N PRO A 54 -25.06 -2.33 1.22
CA PRO A 54 -23.66 -2.41 1.64
C PRO A 54 -22.67 -2.50 0.48
N CYS A 55 -23.00 -3.32 -0.53
CA CYS A 55 -22.14 -3.52 -1.70
C CYS A 55 -22.01 -2.22 -2.50
N LEU A 56 -23.14 -1.56 -2.79
CA LEU A 56 -23.12 -0.30 -3.52
C LEU A 56 -22.38 0.78 -2.73
N LEU A 57 -22.61 0.88 -1.42
CA LEU A 57 -21.90 1.84 -0.58
C LEU A 57 -20.38 1.65 -0.67
N ALA A 58 -19.90 0.42 -0.50
CA ALA A 58 -18.46 0.13 -0.55
C ALA A 58 -17.85 0.46 -1.93
N GLU A 59 -18.56 0.17 -3.03
CA GLU A 59 -18.15 0.52 -4.38
C GLU A 59 -18.05 2.04 -4.56
N GLU A 60 -19.12 2.77 -4.23
CA GLU A 60 -19.21 4.21 -4.47
C GLU A 60 -18.30 5.03 -3.55
N VAL A 61 -18.16 4.64 -2.28
CA VAL A 61 -17.16 5.26 -1.37
C VAL A 61 -15.74 5.06 -1.90
N THR A 62 -15.44 3.88 -2.43
CA THR A 62 -14.14 3.62 -3.06
C THR A 62 -13.92 4.55 -4.26
N LEU A 63 -14.93 4.70 -5.13
CA LEU A 63 -14.85 5.57 -6.30
C LEU A 63 -14.68 7.05 -5.90
N ALA A 64 -15.45 7.52 -4.92
CA ALA A 64 -15.34 8.88 -4.38
C ALA A 64 -13.93 9.15 -3.83
N ALA A 65 -13.41 8.25 -2.99
CA ALA A 65 -12.06 8.38 -2.45
C ALA A 65 -10.98 8.35 -3.55
N GLN A 66 -11.16 7.55 -4.60
CA GLN A 66 -10.25 7.56 -5.76
C GLN A 66 -10.27 8.90 -6.50
N ARG A 67 -11.45 9.50 -6.71
CA ARG A 67 -11.57 10.82 -7.35
C ARG A 67 -10.90 11.91 -6.51
N LEU A 68 -11.16 11.92 -5.19
CA LEU A 68 -10.53 12.86 -4.27
C LEU A 68 -9.00 12.75 -4.26
N LEU A 69 -8.45 11.52 -4.20
CA LEU A 69 -6.99 11.31 -4.30
C LEU A 69 -6.43 11.79 -5.64
N ALA A 70 -7.11 11.49 -6.76
CA ALA A 70 -6.70 11.95 -8.09
C ALA A 70 -6.71 13.49 -8.19
N ALA A 71 -7.67 14.15 -7.55
CA ALA A 71 -7.77 15.60 -7.43
C ALA A 71 -6.80 16.19 -6.38
N LYS A 72 -6.02 15.37 -5.67
CA LYS A 72 -5.15 15.76 -4.54
C LYS A 72 -5.92 16.49 -3.43
N GLN A 73 -7.20 16.15 -3.27
CA GLN A 73 -8.03 16.62 -2.18
C GLN A 73 -7.91 15.67 -0.98
N PRO A 74 -8.10 16.17 0.25
CA PRO A 74 -8.04 15.32 1.43
C PRO A 74 -9.16 14.29 1.40
N VAL A 75 -8.83 13.05 1.78
CA VAL A 75 -9.79 11.99 2.05
C VAL A 75 -9.80 11.74 3.54
N GLU A 76 -10.97 11.90 4.17
CA GLU A 76 -11.11 11.65 5.60
C GLU A 76 -11.02 10.14 5.87
N LEU A 77 -9.94 9.71 6.53
CA LEU A 77 -9.68 8.30 6.81
C LEU A 77 -10.81 7.66 7.63
N ALA A 78 -11.39 8.41 8.57
CA ALA A 78 -12.49 7.93 9.40
C ALA A 78 -13.68 7.43 8.56
N ASN A 79 -14.01 8.13 7.47
CA ASN A 79 -15.10 7.72 6.58
C ASN A 79 -14.83 6.36 5.90
N LEU A 80 -13.58 6.08 5.53
CA LEU A 80 -13.21 4.78 4.94
C LEU A 80 -13.29 3.65 5.98
N LEU A 81 -12.79 3.90 7.18
CA LEU A 81 -12.85 2.93 8.28
C LEU A 81 -14.30 2.66 8.72
N ASP A 82 -15.13 3.69 8.81
CA ASP A 82 -16.56 3.57 9.09
C ASP A 82 -17.27 2.75 8.02
N THR A 83 -16.93 2.95 6.75
CA THR A 83 -17.49 2.14 5.64
C THR A 83 -17.10 0.67 5.78
N ILE A 84 -15.84 0.38 6.13
CA ILE A 84 -15.38 -1.00 6.37
C ILE A 84 -16.16 -1.63 7.52
N ALA A 85 -16.28 -0.93 8.65
CA ALA A 85 -16.99 -1.43 9.82
C ALA A 85 -18.48 -1.65 9.53
N LEU A 86 -19.12 -0.69 8.87
CA LEU A 86 -20.55 -0.74 8.55
C LEU A 86 -20.89 -1.89 7.58
N THR A 87 -19.95 -2.27 6.71
CA THR A 87 -20.11 -3.33 5.70
C THR A 87 -19.40 -4.65 6.07
N GLU A 88 -18.87 -4.78 7.28
CA GLU A 88 -18.04 -5.92 7.68
C GLU A 88 -18.78 -7.26 7.51
N ARG A 89 -20.03 -7.31 7.96
CA ARG A 89 -20.88 -8.52 7.96
C ARG A 89 -21.72 -8.71 6.71
N ALA A 90 -21.64 -7.77 5.77
CA ALA A 90 -22.41 -7.86 4.53
C ALA A 90 -21.79 -8.88 3.57
N ASP A 91 -22.64 -9.64 2.90
CA ASP A 91 -22.23 -10.46 1.76
C ASP A 91 -21.90 -9.54 0.58
N MET A 92 -20.63 -9.52 0.19
CA MET A 92 -20.10 -8.65 -0.86
C MET A 92 -19.03 -9.41 -1.64
N PRO A 93 -18.93 -9.21 -2.96
CA PRO A 93 -17.82 -9.76 -3.74
C PRO A 93 -16.47 -9.33 -3.17
N ASP A 94 -15.53 -10.27 -3.05
CA ASP A 94 -14.20 -10.01 -2.47
C ASP A 94 -13.47 -8.85 -3.16
N ILE A 95 -13.63 -8.70 -4.48
CA ILE A 95 -13.08 -7.59 -5.26
C ILE A 95 -13.55 -6.22 -4.75
N VAL A 96 -14.80 -6.08 -4.31
CA VAL A 96 -15.34 -4.81 -3.79
C VAL A 96 -14.65 -4.47 -2.47
N ARG A 97 -14.59 -5.44 -1.56
CA ARG A 97 -13.92 -5.29 -0.27
C ARG A 97 -12.41 -5.05 -0.44
N ALA A 98 -11.77 -5.73 -1.38
CA ALA A 98 -10.36 -5.56 -1.72
C ALA A 98 -10.07 -4.13 -2.20
N LYS A 99 -10.92 -3.56 -3.05
CA LYS A 99 -10.75 -2.17 -3.53
C LYS A 99 -10.90 -1.15 -2.40
N LEU A 100 -11.85 -1.35 -1.47
CA LEU A 100 -12.03 -0.49 -0.30
C LEU A 100 -10.79 -0.55 0.63
N HIS A 101 -10.25 -1.74 0.90
CA HIS A 101 -9.00 -1.85 1.65
C HIS A 101 -7.81 -1.23 0.90
N LYS A 102 -7.74 -1.39 -0.43
CA LYS A 102 -6.68 -0.80 -1.25
C LYS A 102 -6.64 0.72 -1.14
N ILE A 103 -7.80 1.38 -1.33
CA ILE A 103 -7.84 2.85 -1.25
C ILE A 103 -7.55 3.34 0.17
N THR A 104 -8.03 2.64 1.20
CA THR A 104 -7.71 2.93 2.60
C THR A 104 -6.22 2.83 2.88
N GLY A 105 -5.56 1.78 2.37
CA GLY A 105 -4.10 1.62 2.47
C GLY A 105 -3.32 2.75 1.80
N TYR A 106 -3.81 3.28 0.67
CA TYR A 106 -3.18 4.44 0.02
C TYR A 106 -3.36 5.73 0.81
N VAL A 107 -4.54 6.00 1.37
CA VAL A 107 -4.77 7.14 2.26
C VAL A 107 -3.84 7.08 3.49
N LEU A 108 -3.74 5.92 4.13
CA LEU A 108 -2.84 5.70 5.28
C LEU A 108 -1.37 5.90 4.93
N ARG A 109 -0.93 5.38 3.76
CA ARG A 109 0.44 5.56 3.28
C ARG A 109 0.77 7.03 3.08
N ASP A 110 -0.14 7.79 2.50
CA ASP A 110 0.06 9.21 2.23
C ASP A 110 0.08 10.00 3.55
N ALA A 111 -0.69 9.57 4.56
CA ALA A 111 -0.65 10.05 5.94
C ALA A 111 0.55 9.55 6.78
N LYS A 112 1.49 8.80 6.18
CA LYS A 112 2.69 8.23 6.83
C LYS A 112 2.42 7.21 7.94
N GLN A 113 1.21 6.64 7.99
CA GLN A 113 0.82 5.54 8.86
C GLN A 113 1.18 4.21 8.18
N LEU A 114 2.48 3.96 8.05
CA LEU A 114 3.01 2.86 7.23
C LEU A 114 2.61 1.45 7.70
N PRO A 115 2.60 1.12 9.02
CA PRO A 115 2.17 -0.19 9.50
C PRO A 115 0.71 -0.49 9.16
N GLU A 116 -0.17 0.48 9.39
CA GLU A 116 -1.60 0.36 9.10
C GLU A 116 -1.84 0.28 7.60
N ALA A 117 -1.14 1.11 6.81
CA ALA A 117 -1.19 1.03 5.35
C ALA A 117 -0.85 -0.37 4.83
N LEU A 118 0.22 -0.97 5.37
CA LEU A 118 0.66 -2.32 5.01
C LEU A 118 -0.44 -3.35 5.33
N ALA A 119 -1.04 -3.29 6.52
CA ALA A 119 -2.10 -4.21 6.92
C ALA A 119 -3.31 -4.15 5.98
N HIS A 120 -3.74 -2.95 5.58
CA HIS A 120 -4.84 -2.78 4.63
C HIS A 120 -4.49 -3.30 3.22
N LEU A 121 -3.28 -3.04 2.72
CA LEU A 121 -2.87 -3.56 1.40
C LEU A 121 -2.71 -5.09 1.42
N GLN A 122 -2.20 -5.66 2.50
CA GLN A 122 -2.15 -7.12 2.70
C GLN A 122 -3.55 -7.73 2.72
N ARG A 123 -4.51 -7.09 3.40
CA ARG A 123 -5.91 -7.55 3.37
C ARG A 123 -6.50 -7.47 1.96
N ALA A 124 -6.20 -6.41 1.21
CA ALA A 124 -6.68 -6.25 -0.16
C ALA A 124 -6.20 -7.39 -1.08
N ILE A 125 -4.93 -7.78 -1.00
CA ILE A 125 -4.38 -8.85 -1.85
C ILE A 125 -4.81 -10.27 -1.41
N GLN A 126 -5.10 -10.47 -0.12
CA GLN A 126 -5.68 -11.71 0.38
C GLN A 126 -7.08 -11.95 -0.19
N LEU A 127 -7.87 -10.87 -0.32
CA LEU A 127 -9.21 -10.90 -0.89
C LEU A 127 -9.17 -11.03 -2.42
N GLU A 128 -8.29 -10.27 -3.08
CA GLU A 128 -8.15 -10.29 -4.53
C GLU A 128 -6.67 -10.29 -4.95
N SER A 129 -6.18 -11.45 -5.37
CA SER A 129 -4.76 -11.64 -5.71
C SER A 129 -4.28 -10.79 -6.90
N THR A 130 -5.21 -10.35 -7.77
CA THR A 130 -4.92 -9.53 -8.96
C THR A 130 -5.10 -8.02 -8.75
N ILE A 131 -5.38 -7.57 -7.51
CA ILE A 131 -5.68 -6.16 -7.20
C ILE A 131 -4.53 -5.16 -7.44
N GLY A 132 -3.31 -5.66 -7.70
CA GLY A 132 -2.17 -4.87 -8.18
C GLY A 132 -1.34 -4.16 -7.11
N VAL A 133 -1.44 -4.56 -5.83
CA VAL A 133 -0.74 -3.90 -4.70
C VAL A 133 0.57 -4.58 -4.27
N LYS A 134 1.03 -5.63 -4.99
CA LYS A 134 2.22 -6.42 -4.63
C LYS A 134 3.47 -5.55 -4.43
N LYS A 135 3.75 -4.65 -5.38
CA LYS A 135 4.91 -3.76 -5.32
C LYS A 135 4.79 -2.72 -4.19
N ASP A 136 3.57 -2.23 -3.93
CA ASP A 136 3.32 -1.29 -2.85
C ASP A 136 3.61 -1.96 -1.48
N ILE A 137 3.16 -3.20 -1.30
CA ILE A 137 3.43 -4.00 -0.10
C ILE A 137 4.94 -4.19 0.09
N GLU A 138 5.65 -4.67 -0.94
CA GLU A 138 7.11 -4.86 -0.87
C GLU A 138 7.85 -3.56 -0.51
N GLN A 139 7.40 -2.43 -1.06
CA GLN A 139 7.97 -1.12 -0.78
C GLN A 139 7.72 -0.68 0.67
N LEU A 140 6.49 -0.88 1.20
CA LEU A 140 6.16 -0.57 2.59
C LEU A 140 6.94 -1.45 3.57
N GLU A 141 7.04 -2.75 3.31
CA GLU A 141 7.83 -3.68 4.12
C GLU A 141 9.29 -3.26 4.19
N ARG A 142 9.88 -2.82 3.07
CA ARG A 142 11.26 -2.30 3.04
C ARG A 142 11.42 -1.01 3.86
N GLN A 143 10.42 -0.13 3.86
CA GLN A 143 10.46 1.11 4.65
C GLN A 143 10.32 0.84 6.15
N LEU A 144 9.55 -0.18 6.52
CA LEU A 144 9.35 -0.59 7.91
C LEU A 144 10.50 -1.45 8.47
N ARG A 145 11.33 -2.03 7.59
CA ARG A 145 12.53 -2.73 8.04
C ARG A 145 13.48 -1.73 8.74
N PRO A 146 13.87 -2.00 10.00
CA PRO A 146 14.86 -1.17 10.66
C PRO A 146 16.15 -1.16 9.85
N LYS A 147 16.72 0.04 9.66
CA LYS A 147 18.02 0.19 8.99
C LYS A 147 19.03 -0.63 9.81
N PRO A 148 19.82 -1.54 9.21
CA PRO A 148 20.86 -2.22 9.95
C PRO A 148 21.79 -1.16 10.53
N GLU A 149 21.89 -1.14 11.85
CA GLU A 149 22.95 -0.44 12.56
C GLU A 149 24.28 -0.90 11.94
N PRO A 150 25.21 0.00 11.59
CA PRO A 150 26.46 -0.40 10.99
C PRO A 150 27.19 -1.29 11.99
N ALA A 151 27.19 -2.61 11.73
CA ALA A 151 27.95 -3.56 12.52
C ALA A 151 29.40 -3.07 12.63
N PRO A 152 30.01 -3.10 13.83
CA PRO A 152 31.40 -2.70 13.98
C PRO A 152 32.24 -3.51 13.01
N LYS A 153 32.95 -2.81 12.11
CA LYS A 153 33.89 -3.41 11.17
C LYS A 153 34.95 -4.16 11.96
N THR A 154 34.75 -5.45 12.20
CA THR A 154 35.82 -6.34 12.63
C THR A 154 36.78 -6.44 11.46
N GLN A 155 37.87 -5.68 11.54
CA GLN A 155 38.99 -5.79 10.63
C GLN A 155 39.50 -7.23 10.71
N LYS A 156 39.10 -8.08 9.79
CA LYS A 156 39.81 -9.34 9.52
C LYS A 156 41.15 -8.94 8.89
N THR A 157 42.17 -8.75 9.71
CA THR A 157 43.56 -8.74 9.26
C THR A 157 43.86 -10.10 8.62
N LYS A 158 43.85 -10.13 7.28
CA LYS A 158 44.40 -11.26 6.52
C LYS A 158 45.87 -11.44 6.94
N PRO A 159 46.34 -12.66 7.24
CA PRO A 159 47.76 -12.89 7.40
C PRO A 159 48.45 -12.60 6.06
N ARG A 160 49.42 -11.67 6.05
CA ARG A 160 50.31 -11.45 4.90
C ARG A 160 51.14 -12.72 4.70
N THR A 161 50.83 -13.49 3.66
CA THR A 161 51.76 -14.49 3.12
C THR A 161 53.01 -13.77 2.63
N ARG A 162 54.15 -14.06 3.26
CA ARG A 162 55.47 -13.57 2.83
C ARG A 162 55.81 -14.22 1.49
N LYS A 163 55.93 -13.39 0.44
CA LYS A 163 56.49 -13.76 -0.87
C LYS A 163 57.98 -14.08 -0.69
N PRO A 164 58.51 -15.21 -1.18
CA PRO A 164 59.94 -15.48 -1.14
C PRO A 164 60.71 -14.47 -2.01
N ALA A 165 61.84 -13.99 -1.51
CA ALA A 165 62.72 -13.05 -2.19
C ALA A 165 63.27 -13.65 -3.50
N ALA A 166 63.34 -12.80 -4.54
CA ALA A 166 63.93 -13.14 -5.83
C ALA A 166 65.45 -13.34 -5.71
N LYS A 167 65.97 -14.37 -6.39
CA LYS A 167 67.41 -14.66 -6.51
C LYS A 167 68.12 -13.53 -7.29
N PRO A 168 69.34 -13.11 -6.89
CA PRO A 168 70.08 -12.07 -7.61
C PRO A 168 70.71 -12.57 -8.91
N ALA A 169 70.85 -11.64 -9.86
CA ALA A 169 71.24 -11.85 -11.25
C ALA A 169 72.68 -12.36 -11.44
N ALA A 170 72.84 -13.33 -12.33
CA ALA A 170 74.14 -13.81 -12.80
C ALA A 170 74.80 -12.77 -13.73
N ARG A 171 75.98 -12.27 -13.33
CA ARG A 171 76.86 -11.45 -14.18
C ARG A 171 77.38 -12.31 -15.33
N ARG A 172 77.01 -11.97 -16.58
CA ARG A 172 77.68 -12.48 -17.79
C ARG A 172 79.01 -11.76 -17.97
N GLY A 173 80.10 -12.51 -17.82
CA GLY A 173 81.46 -12.08 -18.14
C GLY A 173 81.70 -11.91 -19.64
N ARG A 174 82.52 -10.91 -19.96
CA ARG A 174 83.00 -10.49 -21.29
C ARG A 174 84.03 -11.49 -21.83
N PRO A 175 84.06 -11.81 -23.15
CA PRO A 175 85.01 -12.78 -23.70
C PRO A 175 86.44 -12.20 -23.79
N PRO A 176 87.48 -13.05 -23.77
CA PRO A 176 88.88 -12.60 -23.78
C PRO A 176 89.35 -12.25 -25.21
N LYS A 177 90.20 -11.22 -25.32
CA LYS A 177 90.92 -10.85 -26.55
C LYS A 177 92.35 -11.40 -26.46
N ALA A 178 92.72 -12.28 -27.38
CA ALA A 178 94.06 -12.83 -27.53
C ALA A 178 95.08 -11.74 -27.94
N ALA A 179 96.26 -11.80 -27.33
CA ALA A 179 97.41 -10.95 -27.60
C ALA A 179 98.22 -11.44 -28.81
N LYS A 180 98.78 -10.49 -29.57
CA LYS A 180 99.73 -10.70 -30.67
C LYS A 180 101.11 -11.12 -30.14
N ALA A 181 101.79 -11.93 -30.95
CA ALA A 181 103.21 -12.26 -30.84
C ALA A 181 104.13 -11.02 -31.02
N ALA A 182 105.25 -11.03 -30.27
CA ALA A 182 106.53 -10.41 -30.62
C ALA A 182 107.61 -11.01 -29.69
N GLY A 183 108.69 -11.55 -30.27
CA GLY A 183 109.87 -12.06 -29.56
C GLY A 183 110.29 -13.44 -30.04
#